data_AF-A0A959XWW9-F1
#
_entry.id   AF-A0A959XWW9-F1
#
_cell.length_a   1.000
_cell.length_b   1.000
_cell.length_c   1.000
_cell.angle_alpha   90.00
_cell.angle_beta   90.00
_cell.angle_gamma   90.00
#
_symmetry.space_group_name_H-M   'P 1'
#
loop_
_entity.id
_entity.type
_entity.pdbx_description
1 polymer ?
#
loop_
_entity_poly.entity_id
_entity_poly.type
_entity_poly.pdbx_seq_one_letter_code
_entity_poly.pdbx_strand_id
1 'polypeptide(L)'
;MKKALTLLISVIGSLGLQAATGGPDQYGYIWKDSAEPDGPVYSWVDITATGMAVTGLADDNTFGPFIMSGNMPYYWYDVKKVWVGSNGYVAFNGGNIAANFP
;
A
#
# COMPACT_ATOMS: atom_id res chain seq x y z
N MET A 1 -46.82 11.81 -11.86
CA MET A 1 -45.69 12.74 -11.64
C MET A 1 -44.92 12.54 -10.32
N LYS A 2 -45.40 11.75 -9.34
CA LYS A 2 -44.69 11.57 -8.04
C LYS A 2 -43.72 10.38 -7.95
N LYS A 3 -43.70 9.48 -8.95
CA LYS A 3 -42.86 8.27 -8.94
C LYS A 3 -41.46 8.45 -9.55
N ALA A 4 -41.27 9.49 -10.38
CA ALA A 4 -39.98 9.76 -11.02
C ALA A 4 -38.96 10.41 -10.06
N LEU A 5 -39.43 11.09 -9.02
CA LEU A 5 -38.56 11.80 -8.06
C LEU A 5 -37.87 10.83 -7.07
N THR A 6 -38.47 9.68 -6.77
CA THR A 6 -37.92 8.70 -5.81
C THR A 6 -36.77 7.87 -6.41
N LEU A 7 -36.75 7.68 -7.74
CA LEU A 7 -35.70 6.94 -8.44
C LEU A 7 -34.41 7.76 -8.60
N LEU A 8 -34.52 9.09 -8.71
CA LEU A 8 -33.34 9.97 -8.82
C LEU A 8 -32.55 10.07 -7.51
N ILE A 9 -33.24 10.09 -6.37
CA ILE A 9 -32.61 10.22 -5.04
C ILE A 9 -31.87 8.93 -4.64
N SER A 10 -32.36 7.76 -5.08
CA SER A 10 -31.72 6.46 -4.79
C SER A 10 -30.47 6.21 -5.62
N VAL A 11 -30.39 6.72 -6.85
CA VAL A 11 -29.19 6.58 -7.72
C VAL A 11 -28.06 7.54 -7.31
N ILE A 12 -28.39 8.72 -6.77
CA ILE A 12 -27.38 9.67 -6.25
C ILE A 12 -26.79 9.17 -4.91
N GLY A 13 -27.52 8.38 -4.12
CA GLY A 13 -27.06 7.83 -2.85
C GLY A 13 -26.11 6.62 -2.95
N SER A 14 -25.88 6.08 -4.15
CA SER A 14 -25.08 4.86 -4.37
C SER A 14 -23.75 5.09 -5.09
N LEU A 15 -23.36 6.34 -5.36
CA LEU A 15 -21.95 6.68 -5.58
C LEU A 15 -21.26 6.78 -4.22
N GLY A 16 -21.33 5.70 -3.44
CA GLY A 16 -20.43 5.53 -2.31
C GLY A 16 -19.03 5.49 -2.91
N LEU A 17 -18.29 6.60 -2.77
CA LEU A 17 -16.84 6.54 -2.74
C LEU A 17 -16.52 5.40 -1.77
N GLN A 18 -16.03 4.28 -2.29
CA GLN A 18 -15.49 3.20 -1.47
C GLN A 18 -14.17 3.71 -0.91
N ALA A 19 -14.28 4.67 0.00
CA ALA A 19 -13.19 5.07 0.84
C ALA A 19 -12.94 3.86 1.77
N ALA A 20 -11.68 3.46 1.85
CA ALA A 20 -11.26 2.21 2.41
C ALA A 20 -10.39 2.49 3.66
N THR A 21 -10.89 2.09 4.82
CA THR A 21 -10.27 2.24 6.15
C THR A 21 -10.52 0.99 6.99
N GLY A 22 -9.61 0.64 7.91
CA GLY A 22 -9.79 -0.50 8.81
C GLY A 22 -8.80 -0.58 9.96
N GLY A 23 -9.08 -1.52 10.87
CA GLY A 23 -8.40 -1.67 12.16
C GLY A 23 -9.07 -0.85 13.29
N PRO A 24 -8.43 -0.76 14.47
CA PRO A 24 -7.21 -1.48 14.84
C PRO A 24 -7.42 -2.99 14.88
N ASP A 25 -6.47 -3.75 14.34
CA ASP A 25 -6.41 -5.20 14.59
C ASP A 25 -5.99 -5.51 16.04
N GLN A 26 -5.86 -6.79 16.41
CA GLN A 26 -5.49 -7.20 17.77
C GLN A 26 -4.12 -6.64 18.23
N TYR A 27 -3.27 -6.21 17.30
CA TYR A 27 -1.96 -5.64 17.58
C TYR A 27 -1.92 -4.11 17.38
N GLY A 28 -3.06 -3.49 17.07
CA GLY A 28 -3.20 -2.04 16.98
C GLY A 28 -2.94 -1.45 15.59
N TYR A 29 -2.69 -2.26 14.54
CA TYR A 29 -2.47 -1.73 13.20
C TYR A 29 -3.77 -1.24 12.57
N ILE A 30 -3.71 -0.06 11.96
CA ILE A 30 -4.79 0.58 11.21
C ILE A 30 -4.35 0.86 9.77
N TRP A 31 -5.31 0.99 8.87
CA TRP A 31 -5.06 1.49 7.52
C TRP A 31 -6.19 2.44 7.10
N LYS A 32 -5.85 3.42 6.27
CA LYS A 32 -6.76 4.44 5.76
C LYS A 32 -6.25 4.90 4.40
N ASP A 33 -7.10 4.93 3.39
CA ASP A 33 -6.74 5.50 2.09
C ASP A 33 -6.86 7.04 2.06
N SER A 34 -6.35 7.67 1.00
CA SER A 34 -6.36 9.13 0.84
C SER A 34 -7.71 9.72 0.42
N ALA A 35 -8.72 8.89 0.11
CA ALA A 35 -10.06 9.34 -0.22
C ALA A 35 -10.92 9.56 1.04
N GLU A 36 -10.47 9.07 2.19
CA GLU A 36 -11.13 9.26 3.48
C GLU A 36 -11.05 10.70 4.00
N PRO A 37 -12.06 11.16 4.77
CA PRO A 37 -11.93 12.35 5.60
C PRO A 37 -10.69 12.23 6.51
N ASP A 38 -9.87 13.28 6.49
CA ASP A 38 -8.56 13.31 7.17
C ASP A 38 -7.67 12.11 6.78
N GLY A 39 -7.76 11.68 5.52
CA GLY A 39 -6.86 10.71 4.90
C GLY A 39 -5.45 11.25 4.72
N PRO A 40 -4.45 10.36 4.54
CA PRO A 40 -3.09 10.79 4.26
C PRO A 40 -3.05 11.67 3.01
N VAL A 41 -2.48 12.87 3.15
CA VAL A 41 -2.19 13.73 2.00
C VAL A 41 -0.97 13.19 1.30
N TYR A 42 -1.14 12.86 0.03
CA TYR A 42 -0.06 12.38 -0.80
C TYR A 42 0.99 13.48 -1.04
N SER A 43 2.27 13.17 -0.80
CA SER A 43 3.39 14.08 -1.07
C SER A 43 4.60 13.30 -1.58
N TRP A 44 5.13 13.69 -2.74
CA TRP A 44 6.35 13.11 -3.29
C TRP A 44 7.57 13.60 -2.51
N VAL A 45 8.37 12.65 -2.02
CA VAL A 45 9.70 12.94 -1.49
C VAL A 45 10.72 12.60 -2.58
N ASP A 46 11.42 13.62 -3.09
CA ASP A 46 12.51 13.39 -4.03
C ASP A 46 13.72 12.79 -3.31
N ILE A 47 14.10 11.57 -3.71
CA ILE A 47 15.24 10.84 -3.19
C ILE A 47 16.38 10.72 -4.20
N THR A 48 16.34 11.45 -5.32
CA THR A 48 17.34 11.35 -6.39
C THR A 48 18.76 11.59 -5.86
N ALA A 49 18.92 12.49 -4.88
CA ALA A 49 20.21 12.81 -4.27
C ALA A 49 20.53 12.04 -2.97
N THR A 50 19.54 11.43 -2.33
CA THR A 50 19.67 10.84 -0.98
C THR A 50 19.45 9.33 -0.94
N GLY A 51 18.78 8.79 -1.96
CA GLY A 51 18.41 7.40 -2.07
C GLY A 51 19.58 6.51 -2.50
N MET A 52 19.43 5.22 -2.20
CA MET A 52 20.30 4.18 -2.72
C MET A 52 19.67 3.59 -3.98
N ALA A 53 20.36 3.71 -5.11
CA ALA A 53 19.90 3.10 -6.36
C ALA A 53 19.90 1.57 -6.23
N VAL A 54 18.74 0.96 -6.51
CA VAL A 54 18.59 -0.50 -6.57
C VAL A 54 19.06 -0.98 -7.94
N THR A 55 20.23 -1.61 -7.99
CA THR A 55 20.77 -2.24 -9.20
C THR A 55 20.59 -3.76 -9.12
N GLY A 56 20.40 -4.45 -10.25
CA GLY A 56 20.24 -5.91 -10.30
C GLY A 56 18.80 -6.43 -10.34
N LEU A 57 17.81 -5.55 -10.48
CA LEU A 57 16.47 -5.94 -10.89
C LEU A 57 16.48 -6.38 -12.37
N ALA A 58 15.75 -7.44 -12.66
CA ALA A 58 15.53 -8.04 -13.96
C ALA A 58 14.05 -8.41 -14.09
N ASP A 59 13.67 -9.16 -15.12
CA ASP A 59 12.30 -9.67 -15.22
C ASP A 59 11.98 -10.64 -14.08
N ASP A 60 10.81 -10.48 -13.46
CA ASP A 60 10.27 -11.32 -12.39
C ASP A 60 11.29 -11.78 -11.33
N ASN A 61 12.12 -10.85 -10.84
CA ASN A 61 13.09 -11.14 -9.79
C ASN A 61 12.88 -10.29 -8.53
N THR A 62 13.64 -10.68 -7.52
CA THR A 62 13.69 -10.00 -6.22
C THR A 62 15.14 -9.73 -5.88
N PHE A 63 15.45 -8.53 -5.40
CA PHE A 63 16.80 -8.12 -5.05
C PHE A 63 16.86 -7.60 -3.60
N GLY A 64 17.97 -7.87 -2.92
CA GLY A 64 18.16 -7.56 -1.50
C GLY A 64 18.86 -8.70 -0.75
N PRO A 65 18.88 -8.68 0.60
CA PRO A 65 18.18 -7.73 1.46
C PRO A 65 18.85 -6.36 1.53
N PHE A 66 18.03 -5.31 1.64
CA PHE A 66 18.43 -3.98 2.09
C PHE A 66 18.17 -3.84 3.59
N ILE A 67 19.14 -3.28 4.31
CA ILE A 67 19.04 -3.05 5.75
C ILE A 67 18.45 -1.65 5.97
N MET A 68 17.30 -1.58 6.63
CA MET A 68 16.67 -0.31 7.00
C MET A 68 17.48 0.38 8.11
N SER A 69 17.38 1.72 8.17
CA SER A 69 18.07 2.53 9.18
C SER A 69 17.59 2.25 10.61
N GLY A 70 16.36 1.77 10.78
CA GLY A 70 15.77 1.39 12.06
C GLY A 70 15.12 0.01 12.03
N ASN A 71 14.83 -0.52 13.23
CA ASN A 71 13.93 -1.66 13.37
C ASN A 71 12.49 -1.18 13.18
N MET A 72 11.74 -1.86 12.34
CA MET A 72 10.31 -1.66 12.17
C MET A 72 9.55 -2.72 12.98
N PRO A 73 8.76 -2.34 13.99
CA PRO A 73 7.86 -3.28 14.66
C PRO A 73 6.86 -3.84 13.66
N TYR A 74 6.75 -5.17 13.61
CA TYR A 74 5.76 -5.89 12.83
C TYR A 74 5.14 -6.97 13.72
N TYR A 75 3.98 -6.65 14.28
CA TYR A 75 3.29 -7.51 15.24
C TYR A 75 4.19 -7.85 16.45
N TRP A 76 4.48 -9.14 16.67
CA TRP A 76 5.26 -9.63 17.82
C TRP A 76 6.78 -9.67 17.58
N TYR A 77 7.27 -9.17 16.46
CA TYR A 77 8.70 -9.17 16.14
C TYR A 77 9.14 -7.92 15.37
N ASP A 78 10.45 -7.69 15.31
CA ASP A 78 11.03 -6.58 14.55
C ASP A 78 11.51 -7.05 13.17
N VAL A 79 11.26 -6.22 12.17
CA VAL A 79 11.83 -6.36 10.83
C VAL A 79 12.89 -5.30 10.61
N LYS A 80 14.05 -5.70 10.10
CA LYS A 80 15.15 -4.80 9.74
C LYS A 80 15.59 -4.90 8.28
N LYS A 81 15.14 -5.95 7.59
CA LYS A 81 15.56 -6.28 6.24
C LYS A 81 14.35 -6.26 5.31
N VAL A 82 14.54 -5.68 4.14
CA VAL A 82 13.54 -5.66 3.08
C VAL A 82 14.15 -6.12 1.77
N TRP A 83 13.32 -6.69 0.91
CA TRP A 83 13.64 -7.04 -0.46
C TRP A 83 12.75 -6.24 -1.39
N VAL A 84 13.28 -5.90 -2.56
CA VAL A 84 12.57 -5.15 -3.60
C VAL A 84 12.33 -6.09 -4.78
N GLY A 85 11.09 -6.16 -5.26
CA GLY A 85 10.73 -6.89 -6.46
C GLY A 85 10.76 -6.02 -7.70
N SER A 86 11.08 -6.62 -8.85
CA SER A 86 11.08 -5.95 -10.16
C SER A 86 9.73 -5.31 -10.52
N ASN A 87 8.64 -5.87 -10.02
CA ASN A 87 7.26 -5.42 -10.29
C ASN A 87 6.74 -4.43 -9.24
N GLY A 88 7.64 -3.73 -8.54
CA GLY A 88 7.28 -2.59 -7.69
C GLY A 88 6.76 -2.92 -6.28
N TYR A 89 7.06 -4.12 -5.77
CA TYR A 89 6.71 -4.49 -4.40
C TYR A 89 7.93 -4.49 -3.46
N VAL A 90 7.64 -4.39 -2.15
CA VAL A 90 8.61 -4.57 -1.07
C VAL A 90 8.13 -5.72 -0.19
N ALA A 91 9.06 -6.59 0.22
CA ALA A 91 8.75 -7.76 1.05
C ALA A 91 9.78 -7.93 2.18
N PHE A 92 9.40 -8.68 3.22
CA PHE A 92 10.28 -9.04 4.35
C PHE A 92 11.03 -10.37 4.14
N ASN A 93 10.90 -10.95 2.94
CA ASN A 93 11.67 -12.11 2.49
C ASN A 93 12.00 -11.95 1.00
N GLY A 94 12.91 -12.79 0.49
CA GLY A 94 13.37 -12.73 -0.90
C GLY A 94 12.56 -13.56 -1.90
N GLY A 95 11.33 -13.96 -1.56
CA GLY A 95 10.48 -14.72 -2.48
C GLY A 95 9.88 -13.83 -3.56
N ASN A 96 9.77 -14.36 -4.78
CA ASN A 96 8.96 -13.71 -5.80
C ASN A 96 7.47 -13.92 -5.45
N ILE A 97 6.75 -12.81 -5.24
CA ILE A 97 5.32 -12.81 -4.87
C ILE A 97 4.43 -12.15 -5.93
N ALA A 98 5.00 -11.73 -7.05
CA ALA A 98 4.29 -10.99 -8.09
C ALA A 98 4.82 -11.29 -9.50
N ALA A 99 5.22 -12.53 -9.76
CA ALA A 99 5.43 -13.00 -11.13
C ALA A 99 4.08 -13.12 -11.83
N ASN A 100 4.06 -12.94 -13.15
CA ASN A 100 2.91 -13.41 -13.90
C ASN A 100 2.84 -14.94 -13.68
N PHE A 101 1.78 -15.41 -13.01
CA PHE A 101 1.47 -16.83 -13.00
C PHE A 101 1.39 -17.30 -14.47
N PRO A 102 1.92 -18.49 -14.81
CA PRO A 102 1.59 -19.12 -16.08
C PRO A 102 0.08 -19.33 -16.21
#